data_AF-X0V3Z1-F1
#
_entry.id   AF-X0V3Z1-F1
#
_cell.length_a   1.000
_cell.length_b   1.000
_cell.length_c   1.000
_cell.angle_alpha   90.00
_cell.angle_beta   90.00
_cell.angle_gamma   90.00
#
_symmetry.space_group_name_H-M   'P 1'
#
loop_
_entity.id
_entity.type
_entity.pdbx_description
1 polymer ?
#
loop_
_entity_poly.entity_id
_entity_poly.type
_entity_poly.pdbx_seq_one_letter_code
_entity_poly.pdbx_strand_id
1 'polypeptide(L)'
;TISGFSRGVYAFNGAHVRNCIIENNAWMGIYIWYAGGTCIENNVIRNNGTEQWHYALCLGGGDAAYVINNLVIGSIGDGVYAWTAGDPMYFINNTIVGNTERGLAILGDDEDLAYIVNNVIVGNGNAGIDTAGGVDTPTVNSNNVYGNVVNYDGGIFDPTGTNGNISAAPVFVNAGSGDYRISSTSPCRDAGWSGAPYLPAVDIRGEARIVGAEVDMGCYEWQPTDP
;
A
#
# COMPACT_ATOMS: atom_id res chain seq x y z
N THR A 1 12.62 -10.30 11.47
CA THR A 1 12.55 -8.86 11.80
C THR A 1 13.85 -8.19 11.41
N ILE A 2 13.77 -6.99 10.81
CA ILE A 2 14.90 -6.16 10.36
C ILE A 2 14.73 -4.78 11.00
N SER A 3 15.63 -4.40 11.90
CA SER A 3 15.47 -3.18 12.71
C SER A 3 16.79 -2.59 13.19
N GLY A 4 16.83 -1.27 13.41
CA GLY A 4 17.97 -0.56 13.98
C GLY A 4 19.11 -0.27 13.01
N PHE A 5 18.89 -0.46 11.70
CA PHE A 5 19.89 -0.18 10.67
C PHE A 5 19.70 1.21 10.03
N SER A 6 20.68 1.65 9.25
CA SER A 6 20.51 2.86 8.42
C SER A 6 19.40 2.65 7.39
N ARG A 7 19.37 1.52 6.69
CA ARG A 7 18.26 1.07 5.83
C ARG A 7 17.92 -0.36 6.22
N GLY A 8 16.63 -0.72 6.21
CA GLY A 8 16.21 -2.08 6.52
C GLY A 8 16.64 -3.07 5.43
N VAL A 9 16.05 -2.93 4.24
CA VAL A 9 16.41 -3.68 3.03
C VAL A 9 16.94 -2.71 1.99
N TYR A 10 18.11 -3.01 1.44
CA TYR A 10 18.68 -2.30 0.30
C TYR A 10 19.02 -3.30 -0.80
N ALA A 11 18.40 -3.14 -1.98
CA ALA A 11 18.60 -4.05 -3.09
C ALA A 11 18.51 -3.36 -4.46
N PHE A 12 18.89 -4.12 -5.48
CA PHE A 12 18.71 -3.82 -6.90
C PHE A 12 17.71 -4.84 -7.50
N ASN A 13 17.40 -4.73 -8.80
CA ASN A 13 16.47 -5.56 -9.57
C ASN A 13 16.25 -6.99 -9.05
N GLY A 14 15.00 -7.45 -9.09
CA GLY A 14 14.60 -8.83 -8.80
C GLY A 14 14.53 -9.16 -7.31
N ALA A 15 14.42 -8.16 -6.43
CA ALA A 15 14.36 -8.40 -4.99
C ALA A 15 13.02 -9.01 -4.58
N HIS A 16 13.05 -10.12 -3.84
CA HIS A 16 11.86 -10.77 -3.28
C HIS A 16 11.88 -10.62 -1.76
N VAL A 17 11.12 -9.66 -1.23
CA VAL A 17 11.01 -9.40 0.21
C VAL A 17 9.65 -9.86 0.67
N ARG A 18 9.60 -10.96 1.42
CA ARG A 18 8.32 -11.55 1.84
C ARG A 18 8.28 -11.93 3.30
N ASN A 19 7.11 -11.76 3.92
CA ASN A 19 6.84 -12.20 5.30
C ASN A 19 7.83 -11.60 6.33
N CYS A 20 8.29 -10.37 6.09
CA CYS A 20 9.24 -9.67 6.96
C CYS A 20 8.53 -8.63 7.83
N ILE A 21 9.05 -8.43 9.03
CA ILE A 21 8.80 -7.23 9.84
C ILE A 21 10.01 -6.31 9.67
N ILE A 22 9.82 -5.10 9.15
CA ILE A 22 10.87 -4.12 8.85
C ILE A 22 10.51 -2.82 9.58
N GLU A 23 11.27 -2.51 10.64
CA GLU A 23 10.87 -1.46 11.57
C GLU A 23 12.01 -0.69 12.21
N ASN A 24 11.75 0.55 12.62
CA ASN A 24 12.69 1.37 13.39
C ASN A 24 14.09 1.47 12.75
N ASN A 25 14.14 1.54 11.42
CA ASN A 25 15.37 1.84 10.69
C ASN A 25 15.50 3.36 10.53
N ALA A 26 16.73 3.87 10.54
CA ALA A 26 16.97 5.32 10.57
C ALA A 26 16.51 6.01 9.28
N TRP A 27 16.64 5.35 8.13
CA TRP A 27 16.20 5.84 6.81
C TRP A 27 15.07 4.94 6.29
N MET A 28 15.13 4.51 5.02
CA MET A 28 14.07 3.71 4.43
C MET A 28 13.94 2.33 5.06
N GLY A 29 12.69 1.84 5.16
CA GLY A 29 12.42 0.45 5.51
C GLY A 29 12.90 -0.48 4.40
N ILE A 30 12.39 -0.29 3.19
CA ILE A 30 12.83 -0.98 1.98
C ILE A 30 13.23 0.06 0.94
N TYR A 31 14.42 -0.10 0.36
CA TYR A 31 14.86 0.69 -0.78
C TYR A 31 15.37 -0.21 -1.90
N ILE A 32 14.66 -0.17 -3.03
CA ILE A 32 14.99 -0.88 -4.25
C ILE A 32 15.39 0.16 -5.29
N TRP A 33 16.63 0.12 -5.79
CA TRP A 33 17.11 1.15 -6.71
C TRP A 33 16.52 1.01 -8.13
N TYR A 34 16.45 -0.24 -8.61
CA TYR A 34 15.77 -0.60 -9.85
C TYR A 34 14.75 -1.68 -9.53
N ALA A 35 13.47 -1.39 -9.71
CA ALA A 35 12.38 -2.23 -9.21
C ALA A 35 11.99 -3.40 -10.12
N GLY A 36 12.64 -3.55 -11.28
CA GLY A 36 12.36 -4.60 -12.25
C GLY A 36 12.35 -6.00 -11.65
N GLY A 37 11.24 -6.72 -11.79
CA GLY A 37 11.03 -8.06 -11.25
C GLY A 37 10.93 -8.14 -9.73
N THR A 38 10.76 -7.01 -9.04
CA THR A 38 10.71 -6.97 -7.57
C THR A 38 9.35 -7.40 -7.05
N CYS A 39 9.34 -8.24 -6.02
CA CYS A 39 8.13 -8.63 -5.29
C CYS A 39 8.27 -8.34 -3.80
N ILE A 40 7.45 -7.42 -3.30
CA ILE A 40 7.32 -7.06 -1.90
C ILE A 40 5.94 -7.52 -1.42
N GLU A 41 5.92 -8.59 -0.64
CA GLU A 41 4.67 -9.30 -0.32
C GLU A 41 4.55 -9.68 1.16
N ASN A 42 3.37 -9.50 1.77
CA ASN A 42 3.07 -9.94 3.14
C ASN A 42 4.02 -9.35 4.21
N ASN A 43 4.51 -8.12 4.03
CA ASN A 43 5.42 -7.50 4.99
C ASN A 43 4.68 -6.54 5.93
N VAL A 44 5.20 -6.42 7.15
CA VAL A 44 4.86 -5.32 8.07
C VAL A 44 6.02 -4.33 8.05
N ILE A 45 5.78 -3.14 7.50
CA ILE A 45 6.78 -2.08 7.34
C ILE A 45 6.33 -0.90 8.19
N ARG A 46 7.04 -0.60 9.28
CA ARG A 46 6.56 0.44 10.21
C ARG A 46 7.64 1.26 10.89
N ASN A 47 7.32 2.50 11.24
CA ASN A 47 8.18 3.36 12.06
C ASN A 47 9.61 3.49 11.50
N ASN A 48 9.76 3.52 10.18
CA ASN A 48 11.07 3.73 9.54
C ASN A 48 11.27 5.23 9.26
N GLY A 49 12.50 5.68 9.30
CA GLY A 49 12.89 7.06 9.06
C GLY A 49 13.02 7.91 10.33
N THR A 50 14.00 8.79 10.38
CA THR A 50 14.19 9.79 11.45
C THR A 50 14.14 11.25 10.95
N GLU A 51 14.15 11.47 9.64
CA GLU A 51 14.21 12.78 8.99
C GLU A 51 13.34 12.79 7.72
N GLN A 52 12.99 13.98 7.22
CA GLN A 52 12.19 14.16 5.99
C GLN A 52 12.89 13.53 4.77
N TRP A 53 12.11 13.19 3.73
CA TRP A 53 12.58 12.51 2.49
C TRP A 53 13.01 11.05 2.66
N HIS A 54 12.56 10.40 3.73
CA HIS A 54 12.62 8.95 3.85
C HIS A 54 11.33 8.31 3.29
N TYR A 55 11.34 7.00 3.12
CA TYR A 55 10.19 6.25 2.60
C TYR A 55 10.06 4.97 3.41
N ALA A 56 8.85 4.54 3.75
CA ALA A 56 8.70 3.20 4.29
C ALA A 56 9.17 2.17 3.26
N LEU A 57 8.72 2.35 2.02
CA LEU A 57 9.07 1.54 0.86
C LEU A 57 9.33 2.45 -0.34
N CYS A 58 10.49 2.31 -0.97
CA CYS A 58 10.87 3.05 -2.16
C CYS A 58 11.26 2.09 -3.29
N LEU A 59 10.58 2.23 -4.42
CA LEU A 59 10.86 1.59 -5.69
C LEU A 59 11.40 2.65 -6.65
N GLY A 60 12.72 2.74 -6.75
CA GLY A 60 13.38 3.48 -7.83
C GLY A 60 13.14 2.76 -9.15
N GLY A 61 12.96 3.56 -10.21
CA GLY A 61 12.35 3.12 -11.47
C GLY A 61 12.91 1.84 -12.08
N GLY A 62 12.17 1.24 -13.00
CA GLY A 62 12.55 -0.01 -13.64
C GLY A 62 11.32 -0.77 -14.10
N ASP A 63 11.58 -1.96 -14.61
CA ASP A 63 10.58 -2.87 -15.15
C ASP A 63 9.53 -3.29 -14.08
N ALA A 64 8.61 -4.19 -14.42
CA ALA A 64 7.45 -4.53 -13.58
C ALA A 64 7.76 -4.85 -12.10
N ALA A 65 6.97 -4.31 -11.17
CA ALA A 65 7.11 -4.53 -9.73
C ALA A 65 5.77 -4.83 -9.03
N TYR A 66 5.84 -5.61 -7.95
CA TYR A 66 4.68 -6.12 -7.22
C TYR A 66 4.75 -5.74 -5.75
N VAL A 67 3.86 -4.86 -5.30
CA VAL A 67 3.68 -4.48 -3.88
C VAL A 67 2.31 -5.00 -3.45
N ILE A 68 2.30 -6.18 -2.83
CA ILE A 68 1.08 -6.96 -2.60
C ILE A 68 0.93 -7.26 -1.11
N ASN A 69 -0.26 -7.03 -0.55
CA ASN A 69 -0.59 -7.50 0.79
C ASN A 69 0.34 -7.04 1.92
N ASN A 70 0.86 -5.81 1.83
CA ASN A 70 1.72 -5.27 2.87
C ASN A 70 0.93 -4.37 3.83
N LEU A 71 1.38 -4.35 5.09
CA LEU A 71 0.95 -3.40 6.10
C LEU A 71 2.05 -2.35 6.28
N VAL A 72 1.78 -1.10 5.90
CA VAL A 72 2.74 0.02 5.95
C VAL A 72 2.23 1.09 6.91
N ILE A 73 2.93 1.34 8.01
CA ILE A 73 2.42 2.18 9.10
C ILE A 73 3.46 3.20 9.59
N GLY A 74 3.05 4.45 9.77
CA GLY A 74 3.74 5.37 10.70
C GLY A 74 5.21 5.65 10.38
N SER A 75 5.62 5.53 9.11
CA SER A 75 6.99 5.86 8.70
C SER A 75 7.12 7.35 8.36
N ILE A 76 8.33 7.88 8.50
CA ILE A 76 8.64 9.25 8.07
C ILE A 76 8.77 9.28 6.55
N GLY A 77 8.09 10.25 5.95
CA GLY A 77 7.93 10.44 4.51
C GLY A 77 6.79 9.62 3.93
N ASP A 78 6.92 9.19 2.67
CA ASP A 78 5.84 8.46 2.00
C ASP A 78 5.76 7.02 2.51
N GLY A 79 4.54 6.48 2.60
CA GLY A 79 4.33 5.05 2.86
C GLY A 79 4.94 4.21 1.76
N VAL A 80 4.50 4.45 0.53
CA VAL A 80 5.05 3.83 -0.67
C VAL A 80 5.38 4.91 -1.69
N TYR A 81 6.63 4.94 -2.12
CA TYR A 81 7.08 5.71 -3.26
C TYR A 81 7.45 4.76 -4.40
N ALA A 82 6.91 5.02 -5.58
CA ALA A 82 7.20 4.28 -6.79
C ALA A 82 7.47 5.22 -7.96
N TRP A 83 8.56 4.97 -8.66
CA TRP A 83 8.85 5.62 -9.93
C TRP A 83 8.51 4.67 -11.09
N THR A 84 7.52 5.01 -11.92
CA THR A 84 7.12 4.23 -13.10
C THR A 84 8.06 4.51 -14.27
N ALA A 85 8.48 3.47 -14.99
CA ALA A 85 9.37 3.58 -16.16
C ALA A 85 9.13 2.43 -17.17
N GLY A 86 8.01 2.48 -17.88
CA GLY A 86 7.75 1.66 -19.07
C GLY A 86 7.09 0.30 -18.86
N ASP A 87 6.91 -0.17 -17.61
CA ASP A 87 6.28 -1.45 -17.30
C ASP A 87 5.26 -1.38 -16.15
N PRO A 88 4.33 -2.36 -16.07
CA PRO A 88 3.28 -2.36 -15.05
C PRO A 88 3.78 -2.50 -13.61
N MET A 89 3.25 -1.65 -12.73
CA MET A 89 3.44 -1.76 -11.28
C MET A 89 2.12 -2.11 -10.60
N TYR A 90 2.15 -3.07 -9.68
CA TYR A 90 0.95 -3.57 -9.02
C TYR A 90 0.97 -3.24 -7.52
N PHE A 91 -0.03 -2.49 -7.06
CA PHE A 91 -0.26 -2.13 -5.67
C PHE A 91 -1.60 -2.75 -5.25
N ILE A 92 -1.54 -3.97 -4.70
CA ILE A 92 -2.73 -4.81 -4.51
C ILE A 92 -2.91 -5.15 -3.03
N ASN A 93 -4.10 -4.92 -2.47
CA ASN A 93 -4.45 -5.34 -1.11
C ASN A 93 -3.48 -4.83 -0.02
N ASN A 94 -2.90 -3.65 -0.17
CA ASN A 94 -2.06 -3.06 0.88
C ASN A 94 -2.89 -2.25 1.87
N THR A 95 -2.43 -2.16 3.12
CA THR A 95 -2.95 -1.23 4.13
C THR A 95 -1.85 -0.24 4.47
N ILE A 96 -2.05 1.03 4.12
CA ILE A 96 -1.06 2.11 4.24
C ILE A 96 -1.62 3.21 5.14
N VAL A 97 -1.07 3.35 6.35
CA VAL A 97 -1.69 4.16 7.41
C VAL A 97 -0.70 5.10 8.09
N GLY A 98 -1.07 6.37 8.22
CA GLY A 98 -0.42 7.29 9.17
C GLY A 98 1.04 7.62 8.87
N ASN A 99 1.51 7.50 7.62
CA ASN A 99 2.84 7.97 7.24
C ASN A 99 2.86 9.50 7.18
N THR A 100 4.01 10.14 7.40
CA THR A 100 4.04 11.60 7.61
C THR A 100 3.85 12.42 6.34
N GLU A 101 4.06 11.83 5.16
CA GLU A 101 3.77 12.45 3.86
C GLU A 101 2.66 11.67 3.14
N ARG A 102 2.88 11.21 1.91
CA ARG A 102 1.83 10.58 1.09
C ARG A 102 1.67 9.11 1.45
N GLY A 103 0.47 8.58 1.27
CA GLY A 103 0.22 7.14 1.41
C GLY A 103 0.94 6.36 0.31
N LEU A 104 0.50 6.60 -0.92
CA LEU A 104 1.02 5.98 -2.13
C LEU A 104 1.32 7.05 -3.17
N ALA A 105 2.60 7.26 -3.45
CA ALA A 105 3.09 8.14 -4.50
C ALA A 105 3.54 7.30 -5.69
N ILE A 106 2.90 7.48 -6.84
CA ILE A 106 3.25 6.84 -8.11
C ILE A 106 3.61 7.96 -9.06
N LEU A 107 4.90 8.16 -9.28
CA LEU A 107 5.40 9.26 -10.11
C LEU A 107 6.14 8.69 -11.31
N GLY A 108 6.22 9.44 -12.40
CA GLY A 108 7.10 9.10 -13.53
C GLY A 108 6.44 9.42 -14.85
N ASP A 109 6.90 8.73 -15.91
CA ASP A 109 6.48 9.02 -17.28
C ASP A 109 5.38 8.07 -17.80
N ASP A 110 5.08 6.96 -17.10
CA ASP A 110 4.18 5.88 -17.56
C ASP A 110 3.20 5.44 -16.45
N GLU A 111 2.46 6.39 -15.90
CA GLU A 111 1.58 6.19 -14.73
C GLU A 111 0.33 5.35 -15.04
N ASP A 112 -0.07 5.30 -16.31
CA ASP A 112 -1.17 4.47 -16.82
C ASP A 112 -0.93 2.97 -16.67
N LEU A 113 0.33 2.57 -16.50
CA LEU A 113 0.72 1.18 -16.28
C LEU A 113 0.58 0.75 -14.82
N ALA A 114 0.28 1.66 -13.88
CA ALA A 114 0.09 1.31 -12.48
C ALA A 114 -1.34 0.80 -12.19
N TYR A 115 -1.42 -0.31 -11.44
CA TYR A 115 -2.66 -0.90 -10.94
C TYR A 115 -2.76 -0.69 -9.44
N ILE A 116 -3.71 0.13 -9.00
CA ILE A 116 -3.99 0.44 -7.60
C ILE A 116 -5.33 -0.19 -7.25
N VAL A 117 -5.30 -1.35 -6.60
CA VAL A 117 -6.50 -2.17 -6.39
C VAL A 117 -6.63 -2.69 -4.97
N ASN A 118 -7.82 -2.62 -4.40
CA ASN A 118 -8.15 -3.19 -3.07
C ASN A 118 -7.31 -2.63 -1.92
N ASN A 119 -6.74 -1.43 -2.02
CA ASN A 119 -5.92 -0.87 -0.95
C ASN A 119 -6.76 -0.11 0.07
N VAL A 120 -6.27 -0.06 1.31
CA VAL A 120 -6.77 0.83 2.36
C VAL A 120 -5.68 1.86 2.66
N ILE A 121 -5.92 3.13 2.33
CA ILE A 121 -4.92 4.21 2.43
C ILE A 121 -5.49 5.35 3.28
N VAL A 122 -5.03 5.45 4.53
CA VAL A 122 -5.74 6.22 5.55
C VAL A 122 -4.83 7.07 6.42
N GLY A 123 -5.23 8.32 6.68
CA GLY A 123 -4.62 9.15 7.71
C GLY A 123 -3.17 9.56 7.45
N ASN A 124 -2.71 9.53 6.21
CA ASN A 124 -1.36 9.98 5.86
C ASN A 124 -1.29 11.53 5.87
N GLY A 125 -0.10 12.06 6.21
CA GLY A 125 0.13 13.48 6.48
C GLY A 125 0.11 14.40 5.25
N ASN A 126 -0.10 13.84 4.06
CA ASN A 126 -0.28 14.54 2.80
C ASN A 126 -1.37 13.83 1.97
N ALA A 127 -1.14 13.58 0.67
CA ALA A 127 -2.07 12.87 -0.18
C ALA A 127 -2.23 11.38 0.19
N GLY A 128 -3.43 10.83 0.04
CA GLY A 128 -3.63 9.38 0.09
C GLY A 128 -2.95 8.71 -1.10
N ILE A 129 -3.43 9.03 -2.30
CA ILE A 129 -2.81 8.66 -3.58
C ILE A 129 -2.36 9.94 -4.29
N ASP A 130 -1.13 9.95 -4.76
CA ASP A 130 -0.53 11.06 -5.52
C ASP A 130 0.10 10.53 -6.81
N THR A 131 -0.12 11.26 -7.90
CA THR A 131 0.45 10.97 -9.24
C THR A 131 1.21 12.20 -9.79
N ALA A 132 1.96 12.11 -10.88
CA ALA A 132 2.68 13.25 -11.45
C ALA A 132 1.82 14.11 -12.40
N GLY A 133 0.56 13.75 -12.62
CA GLY A 133 -0.45 14.63 -13.24
C GLY A 133 -0.34 14.75 -14.75
N GLY A 134 0.11 13.67 -15.39
CA GLY A 134 0.15 13.52 -16.84
C GLY A 134 -1.20 13.17 -17.47
N VAL A 135 -1.16 12.85 -18.77
CA VAL A 135 -2.30 12.26 -19.50
C VAL A 135 -2.51 10.78 -19.17
N ASP A 136 -1.49 10.16 -18.60
CA ASP A 136 -1.44 8.76 -18.23
C ASP A 136 -2.04 8.61 -16.84
N THR A 137 -3.11 7.83 -16.73
CA THR A 137 -3.86 7.69 -15.47
C THR A 137 -3.87 6.23 -15.03
N PRO A 138 -3.50 5.94 -13.78
CA PRO A 138 -3.43 4.57 -13.29
C PRO A 138 -4.81 3.91 -13.29
N THR A 139 -4.84 2.58 -13.34
CA THR A 139 -6.05 1.83 -13.04
C THR A 139 -6.33 1.88 -11.55
N VAL A 140 -7.40 2.57 -11.13
CA VAL A 140 -7.81 2.69 -9.73
C VAL A 140 -9.17 2.02 -9.50
N ASN A 141 -9.19 0.95 -8.71
CA ASN A 141 -10.39 0.13 -8.50
C ASN A 141 -10.50 -0.37 -7.05
N SER A 142 -11.68 -0.27 -6.45
CA SER A 142 -11.99 -0.82 -5.13
C SER A 142 -10.99 -0.44 -4.03
N ASN A 143 -10.48 0.80 -4.02
CA ASN A 143 -9.67 1.30 -2.91
C ASN A 143 -10.53 2.06 -1.90
N ASN A 144 -10.16 1.98 -0.62
CA ASN A 144 -10.64 2.90 0.40
C ASN A 144 -9.56 3.93 0.72
N VAL A 145 -9.77 5.17 0.30
CA VAL A 145 -8.85 6.29 0.55
C VAL A 145 -9.57 7.31 1.42
N TYR A 146 -9.15 7.44 2.68
CA TYR A 146 -9.93 8.20 3.67
C TYR A 146 -9.05 8.93 4.69
N GLY A 147 -9.44 10.15 5.07
CA GLY A 147 -8.87 10.85 6.22
C GLY A 147 -7.39 11.26 6.06
N ASN A 148 -6.85 11.21 4.84
CA ASN A 148 -5.57 11.84 4.49
C ASN A 148 -5.77 13.37 4.42
N VAL A 149 -4.69 14.18 4.39
CA VAL A 149 -4.83 15.65 4.25
C VAL A 149 -5.59 16.00 2.96
N VAL A 150 -5.26 15.32 1.88
CA VAL A 150 -6.08 15.22 0.67
C VAL A 150 -6.13 13.74 0.25
N ASN A 151 -7.24 13.24 -0.26
CA ASN A 151 -7.29 11.81 -0.64
C ASN A 151 -6.57 11.53 -1.95
N TYR A 152 -6.67 12.45 -2.90
CA TYR A 152 -6.15 12.32 -4.25
C TYR A 152 -5.49 13.65 -4.64
N ASP A 153 -4.26 13.60 -5.13
CA ASP A 153 -3.52 14.77 -5.61
C ASP A 153 -2.68 14.44 -6.85
N GLY A 154 -2.02 15.45 -7.41
CA GLY A 154 -1.07 15.23 -8.49
C GLY A 154 -1.77 14.88 -9.81
N GLY A 155 -2.91 15.51 -10.07
CA GLY A 155 -3.64 15.41 -11.34
C GLY A 155 -4.49 14.16 -11.54
N ILE A 156 -4.44 13.19 -10.63
CA ILE A 156 -5.39 12.06 -10.65
C ILE A 156 -6.82 12.56 -10.39
N PHE A 157 -7.77 12.05 -11.17
CA PHE A 157 -9.19 12.28 -10.90
C PHE A 157 -9.61 11.54 -9.63
N ASP A 158 -10.35 12.20 -8.73
CA ASP A 158 -10.93 11.55 -7.54
C ASP A 158 -11.95 10.49 -7.97
N PRO A 159 -11.63 9.18 -7.87
CA PRO A 159 -12.50 8.11 -8.32
C PRO A 159 -13.54 7.71 -7.26
N THR A 160 -13.66 8.43 -6.14
CA THR A 160 -14.59 8.10 -5.06
C THR A 160 -16.03 7.93 -5.58
N GLY A 161 -16.65 6.79 -5.28
CA GLY A 161 -17.99 6.44 -5.74
C GLY A 161 -18.03 5.80 -7.14
N THR A 162 -16.88 5.59 -7.78
CA THR A 162 -16.75 4.94 -9.08
C THR A 162 -15.86 3.69 -8.97
N ASN A 163 -16.15 2.65 -9.76
CA ASN A 163 -15.34 1.42 -9.82
C ASN A 163 -15.01 0.84 -8.44
N GLY A 164 -15.98 0.81 -7.53
CA GLY A 164 -15.81 0.30 -6.16
C GLY A 164 -14.97 1.17 -5.22
N ASN A 165 -14.37 2.28 -5.68
CA ASN A 165 -13.58 3.14 -4.82
C ASN A 165 -14.47 3.88 -3.81
N ILE A 166 -14.05 3.90 -2.56
CA ILE A 166 -14.78 4.51 -1.45
C ILE A 166 -13.87 5.46 -0.66
N SER A 167 -14.49 6.37 0.08
CA SER A 167 -13.84 7.22 1.08
C SER A 167 -14.67 7.14 2.35
N ALA A 168 -14.36 6.14 3.18
CA ALA A 168 -15.06 5.90 4.43
C ALA A 168 -14.08 5.45 5.52
N ALA A 169 -14.32 5.84 6.77
CA ALA A 169 -13.48 5.42 7.88
C ALA A 169 -13.47 3.88 7.99
N PRO A 170 -12.32 3.20 7.82
CA PRO A 170 -12.24 1.78 8.13
C PRO A 170 -12.49 1.57 9.63
N VAL A 171 -13.26 0.54 9.97
CA VAL A 171 -13.46 0.17 11.37
C VAL A 171 -12.44 -0.90 11.73
N PHE A 172 -11.24 -0.46 12.11
CA PHE A 172 -10.18 -1.34 12.61
C PHE A 172 -10.49 -1.86 14.02
N VAL A 173 -10.01 -3.05 14.35
CA VAL A 173 -10.19 -3.65 15.69
C VAL A 173 -9.56 -2.77 16.76
N ASN A 174 -8.29 -2.37 16.61
CA ASN A 174 -7.64 -1.43 17.52
C ASN A 174 -6.39 -0.79 16.89
N ALA A 175 -6.60 0.17 15.99
CA ALA A 175 -5.51 0.91 15.32
C ALA A 175 -4.54 1.58 16.31
N GLY A 176 -5.04 2.08 17.45
CA GLY A 176 -4.21 2.72 18.48
C GLY A 176 -3.20 1.78 19.14
N SER A 177 -3.45 0.47 19.08
CA SER A 177 -2.52 -0.58 19.52
C SER A 177 -1.72 -1.22 18.38
N GLY A 178 -1.91 -0.77 17.14
CA GLY A 178 -1.31 -1.36 15.95
C GLY A 178 -2.07 -2.57 15.37
N ASP A 179 -3.30 -2.82 15.82
CA ASP A 179 -4.16 -3.88 15.29
C ASP A 179 -5.07 -3.33 14.19
N TYR A 180 -4.59 -3.48 12.95
CA TYR A 180 -5.24 -3.00 11.73
C TYR A 180 -6.09 -4.07 11.04
N ARG A 181 -6.40 -5.19 11.71
CA ARG A 181 -7.49 -6.04 11.26
C ARG A 181 -8.76 -5.20 11.15
N ILE A 182 -9.55 -5.43 10.13
CA ILE A 182 -10.87 -4.80 10.03
C ILE A 182 -11.87 -5.58 10.89
N SER A 183 -12.89 -4.90 11.38
CA SER A 183 -14.00 -5.51 12.12
C SER A 183 -15.16 -5.87 11.21
N SER A 184 -16.11 -6.64 11.75
CA SER A 184 -17.31 -7.09 11.04
C SER A 184 -18.19 -5.98 10.45
N THR A 185 -18.07 -4.74 10.93
CA THR A 185 -18.85 -3.56 10.49
C THR A 185 -18.04 -2.58 9.64
N SER A 186 -16.79 -2.92 9.30
CA SER A 186 -15.94 -2.06 8.48
C SER A 186 -16.53 -1.87 7.08
N PRO A 187 -16.51 -0.66 6.49
CA PRO A 187 -16.89 -0.44 5.10
C PRO A 187 -15.93 -1.11 4.10
N CYS A 188 -14.78 -1.57 4.56
CA CYS A 188 -13.81 -2.31 3.74
C CYS A 188 -14.14 -3.80 3.61
N ARG A 189 -15.06 -4.32 4.43
CA ARG A 189 -15.42 -5.72 4.42
C ARG A 189 -16.30 -6.04 3.21
N ASP A 190 -16.00 -7.11 2.50
CA ASP A 190 -16.70 -7.61 1.32
C ASP A 190 -16.86 -6.53 0.23
N ALA A 191 -15.92 -5.57 0.18
CA ALA A 191 -16.01 -4.37 -0.65
C ALA A 191 -14.91 -4.27 -1.73
N GLY A 192 -13.91 -5.15 -1.67
CA GLY A 192 -12.86 -5.26 -2.68
C GLY A 192 -13.36 -5.86 -3.99
N TRP A 193 -12.43 -6.03 -4.93
CA TRP A 193 -12.66 -6.68 -6.22
C TRP A 193 -11.87 -7.99 -6.30
N SER A 194 -12.57 -9.13 -6.28
CA SER A 194 -11.94 -10.46 -6.31
C SER A 194 -11.29 -10.81 -7.67
N GLY A 195 -11.53 -10.01 -8.71
CA GLY A 195 -10.88 -10.14 -10.02
C GLY A 195 -9.54 -9.43 -10.14
N ALA A 196 -9.03 -8.86 -9.04
CA ALA A 196 -7.77 -8.10 -9.05
C ALA A 196 -6.58 -8.93 -9.59
N PRO A 197 -5.69 -8.31 -10.40
CA PRO A 197 -4.48 -8.99 -10.84
C PRO A 197 -3.59 -9.29 -9.63
N TYR A 198 -2.94 -10.46 -9.64
CA TYR A 198 -2.05 -10.91 -8.56
C TYR A 198 -2.70 -10.94 -7.17
N LEU A 199 -4.02 -11.15 -7.11
CA LEU A 199 -4.70 -11.39 -5.85
C LEU A 199 -4.07 -12.61 -5.13
N PRO A 200 -3.49 -12.44 -3.93
CA PRO A 200 -2.84 -13.54 -3.23
C PRO A 200 -3.88 -14.51 -2.66
N ALA A 201 -3.54 -15.80 -2.58
CA ALA A 201 -4.45 -16.82 -2.06
C ALA A 201 -4.82 -16.65 -0.57
N VAL A 202 -3.97 -15.93 0.18
CA VAL A 202 -4.12 -15.71 1.62
C VAL A 202 -3.90 -14.25 2.01
N ASP A 203 -4.45 -13.86 3.16
CA ASP A 203 -4.22 -12.58 3.84
C ASP A 203 -2.83 -12.51 4.49
N ILE A 204 -2.48 -11.37 5.09
CA ILE A 204 -1.17 -11.16 5.73
C ILE A 204 -0.93 -12.09 6.94
N ARG A 205 -1.98 -12.69 7.51
CA ARG A 205 -1.89 -13.69 8.59
C ARG A 205 -1.80 -15.11 8.06
N GLY A 206 -1.95 -15.31 6.75
CA GLY A 206 -2.02 -16.63 6.13
C GLY A 206 -3.42 -17.24 6.09
N GLU A 207 -4.46 -16.46 6.41
CA GLU A 207 -5.86 -16.90 6.35
C GLU A 207 -6.40 -16.79 4.92
N ALA A 208 -7.48 -17.50 4.59
CA ALA A 208 -8.06 -17.45 3.25
C ALA A 208 -8.40 -16.00 2.83
N ARG A 209 -8.03 -15.61 1.61
CA ARG A 209 -8.23 -14.24 1.09
C ARG A 209 -9.68 -13.88 0.79
N ILE A 210 -10.56 -14.85 0.56
CA ILE A 210 -11.96 -14.59 0.27
C ILE A 210 -12.78 -15.47 1.20
N VAL A 211 -13.38 -14.84 2.20
CA VAL A 211 -14.25 -15.54 3.17
C VAL A 211 -15.72 -15.24 2.92
N GLY A 212 -16.05 -14.00 2.56
CA GLY A 212 -17.42 -13.58 2.32
C GLY A 212 -17.77 -13.54 0.83
N ALA A 213 -18.45 -12.47 0.42
CA ALA A 213 -18.97 -12.31 -0.94
C ALA A 213 -17.89 -11.85 -1.93
N GLU A 214 -17.01 -10.97 -1.48
CA GLU A 214 -15.86 -10.44 -2.23
C GLU A 214 -14.67 -10.36 -1.27
N VAL A 215 -13.47 -10.21 -1.81
CA VAL A 215 -12.28 -9.89 -1.00
C VAL A 215 -12.47 -8.60 -0.20
N ASP A 216 -11.92 -8.53 1.00
CA ASP A 216 -11.84 -7.29 1.78
C ASP A 216 -10.77 -6.34 1.22
N MET A 217 -11.02 -5.04 1.33
CA MET A 217 -9.98 -4.05 1.02
C MET A 217 -8.91 -4.08 2.12
N GLY A 218 -7.64 -4.04 1.70
CA GLY A 218 -6.47 -4.02 2.57
C GLY A 218 -5.79 -5.38 2.70
N CYS A 219 -4.83 -5.46 3.62
CA CYS A 219 -3.96 -6.63 3.79
C CYS A 219 -4.57 -7.74 4.68
N TYR A 220 -5.61 -7.41 5.44
CA TYR A 220 -6.33 -8.38 6.27
C TYR A 220 -7.65 -8.75 5.60
N GLU A 221 -7.98 -10.04 5.63
CA GLU A 221 -9.33 -10.54 5.40
C GLU A 221 -9.97 -10.79 6.76
N TRP A 222 -11.15 -10.22 6.99
CA TRP A 222 -11.98 -10.45 8.15
C TRP A 222 -12.34 -11.92 8.25
N GLN A 223 -12.04 -12.50 9.41
CA GLN A 223 -12.41 -13.87 9.73
C GLN A 223 -13.63 -13.88 10.66
N PRO A 224 -14.48 -14.93 10.65
CA PRO A 224 -15.58 -15.07 11.61
C PRO A 224 -15.14 -15.10 13.08
N THR A 225 -13.84 -15.31 13.33
CA THR A 225 -13.21 -15.25 14.65
C THR A 225 -12.71 -13.85 15.02
N ASP A 226 -12.66 -12.92 14.07
CA ASP A 226 -12.34 -11.52 14.34
C ASP A 226 -13.56 -10.81 14.97
N PRO A 227 -13.33 -9.77 15.79
CA PRO A 227 -14.41 -9.03 16.44
C PRO A 227 -15.26 -8.17 15.47
#